data_AF-A0A2R6Q5M7-F1
#
_entry.id   AF-A0A2R6Q5M7-F1
#
_cell.length_a   1.000
_cell.length_b   1.000
_cell.length_c   1.000
_cell.angle_alpha   90.00
_cell.angle_beta   90.00
_cell.angle_gamma   90.00
#
_symmetry.space_group_name_H-M   'P 1'
#
loop_
_entity.id
_entity.type
_entity.pdbx_description
1 polymer ?
#
loop_
_entity_poly.entity_id
_entity_poly.type
_entity_poly.pdbx_seq_one_letter_code
_entity_poly.pdbx_strand_id
1 'polypeptide(L)'
;MGCCLNKLHKPKGPYTATIVSIERIVGPKAPGQTCHIVIDHGGNVPNWEGQSYGVIPLGKNLKKLGDPHNIRLYSIASTRYGDFFYGKTDSLCVRRAIYYDQRMGYAAISYVTQGLGTKLKSQVRFG
;
A
#
# COMPACT_ATOMS: atom_id res chain seq x y z
N MET A 1 25.03 14.14 -8.26
CA MET A 1 24.69 13.76 -9.64
C MET A 1 23.54 12.76 -9.55
N GLY A 2 22.40 13.12 -10.15
CA GLY A 2 21.07 12.74 -9.67
C GLY A 2 20.73 11.25 -9.68
N CYS A 3 20.05 10.80 -8.65
CA CYS A 3 19.31 9.55 -8.70
C CYS A 3 17.97 9.66 -7.96
N CYS A 4 17.23 10.73 -8.25
CA CYS A 4 15.80 10.72 -7.97
C CYS A 4 15.16 9.99 -9.16
N LEU A 5 15.03 8.67 -9.07
CA LEU A 5 14.20 7.84 -9.97
C LEU A 5 12.76 8.38 -9.90
N ASN A 6 12.51 9.45 -10.66
CA ASN A 6 11.26 10.20 -10.59
C ASN A 6 10.24 9.54 -11.53
N LYS A 7 9.29 8.82 -10.92
CA LYS A 7 8.07 8.26 -11.52
C LYS A 7 8.28 7.36 -12.74
N LEU A 8 8.65 6.10 -12.48
CA LEU A 8 8.59 5.02 -13.48
C LEU A 8 7.15 4.72 -13.94
N HIS A 9 6.16 4.88 -13.05
CA HIS A 9 4.75 4.65 -13.36
C HIS A 9 3.90 5.88 -13.07
N LYS A 10 2.86 6.05 -13.91
CA LYS A 10 1.89 7.14 -13.84
C LYS A 10 0.50 6.57 -13.54
N PRO A 11 -0.45 7.40 -13.08
CA PRO A 11 -1.78 6.91 -12.71
C PRO A 11 -2.55 6.30 -13.91
N LYS A 12 -2.21 6.76 -15.12
CA LYS A 12 -2.81 6.29 -16.40
C LYS A 12 -2.22 4.99 -16.94
N GLY A 13 -1.13 4.49 -16.35
CA GLY A 13 -0.49 3.23 -16.72
C GLY A 13 0.13 2.58 -15.49
N PRO A 14 -0.69 2.16 -14.51
CA PRO A 14 -0.18 1.69 -13.25
C PRO A 14 0.41 0.29 -13.36
N TYR A 15 1.48 0.01 -12.62
CA TYR A 15 2.05 -1.32 -12.53
C TYR A 15 1.27 -2.16 -11.52
N THR A 16 0.89 -3.39 -11.90
CA THR A 16 0.18 -4.31 -11.00
C THR A 16 1.19 -5.25 -10.36
N ALA A 17 1.47 -5.03 -9.07
CA ALA A 17 2.37 -5.83 -8.25
C ALA A 17 1.60 -6.83 -7.39
N THR A 18 2.27 -7.88 -6.94
CA THR A 18 1.64 -8.98 -6.18
C THR A 18 1.97 -8.87 -4.69
N ILE A 19 0.99 -9.03 -3.80
CA ILE A 19 1.23 -9.08 -2.37
C ILE A 19 1.76 -10.47 -2.00
N VAL A 20 2.95 -10.53 -1.40
CA VAL A 20 3.59 -11.76 -0.93
C VAL A 20 3.08 -12.13 0.47
N SER A 21 3.14 -11.17 1.40
CA SER A 21 2.73 -11.39 2.77
C SER A 21 2.18 -10.11 3.42
N ILE A 22 1.32 -10.29 4.42
CA ILE A 22 0.84 -9.23 5.30
C ILE A 22 0.94 -9.72 6.73
N GLU A 23 1.76 -9.05 7.53
CA GLU A 23 2.00 -9.42 8.91
C GLU A 23 1.68 -8.25 9.84
N ARG A 24 1.08 -8.53 10.98
CA ARG A 24 0.81 -7.51 11.99
C ARG A 24 2.05 -7.35 12.87
N ILE A 25 2.60 -6.14 12.92
CA ILE A 25 3.81 -5.84 13.71
C ILE A 25 3.51 -5.32 15.12
N VAL A 26 2.25 -4.99 15.40
CA VAL A 26 1.84 -4.43 16.70
C VAL A 26 1.19 -5.47 17.60
N GLY A 27 1.53 -5.42 18.88
CA GLY A 27 0.98 -6.32 19.91
C GLY A 27 -0.54 -6.20 20.07
N PRO A 28 -1.17 -7.14 20.80
CA PRO A 28 -2.63 -7.22 20.94
C PRO A 28 -3.23 -6.01 21.65
N LYS A 29 -2.48 -5.33 22.53
CA LYS A 29 -2.92 -4.17 23.30
C LYS A 29 -2.77 -2.82 22.57
N ALA A 30 -2.27 -2.82 21.33
CA ALA A 30 -2.06 -1.57 20.59
C ALA A 30 -3.40 -0.96 20.13
N PRO A 31 -3.57 0.38 20.21
CA PRO A 31 -4.83 1.06 19.86
C PRO A 31 -5.15 1.06 18.36
N GLY A 32 -4.20 0.64 17.52
CA GLY A 32 -4.37 0.55 16.08
C GLY A 32 -3.63 -0.65 15.51
N GLN A 33 -4.04 -1.08 14.32
CA GLN A 33 -3.40 -2.17 13.60
C GLN A 33 -2.38 -1.57 12.61
N THR A 34 -1.09 -1.86 12.82
CA THR A 34 -0.04 -1.60 11.84
C THR A 34 0.40 -2.92 11.26
N CYS A 35 0.50 -2.97 9.93
CA CYS A 35 0.93 -4.14 9.20
C CYS A 35 2.19 -3.86 8.40
N HIS A 36 3.06 -4.85 8.35
CA HIS A 36 4.14 -4.98 7.39
C HIS A 36 3.61 -5.73 6.17
N ILE A 37 3.72 -5.12 4.99
CA ILE A 37 3.19 -5.68 3.75
C ILE A 37 4.35 -5.83 2.79
N VAL A 38 4.64 -7.06 2.37
CA VAL A 38 5.66 -7.36 1.37
C VAL A 38 5.01 -7.50 0.01
N ILE A 39 5.54 -6.79 -0.97
CA ILE A 39 5.03 -6.70 -2.33
C ILE A 39 6.13 -7.14 -3.30
N ASP A 40 5.82 -8.06 -4.19
CA ASP A 40 6.67 -8.46 -5.30
C ASP A 40 6.35 -7.61 -6.54
N HIS A 41 7.33 -6.81 -6.95
CA HIS A 41 7.30 -5.98 -8.14
C HIS A 41 8.11 -6.59 -9.30
N GLY A 42 8.67 -7.80 -9.13
CA GLY A 42 9.38 -8.56 -10.15
C GLY A 42 10.63 -7.87 -10.70
N GLY A 43 11.17 -6.86 -10.00
CA GLY A 43 12.27 -6.01 -10.49
C GLY A 43 11.84 -4.92 -11.49
N ASN A 44 10.55 -4.77 -11.78
CA ASN A 44 10.05 -3.79 -12.76
C ASN A 44 9.93 -2.37 -12.20
N VAL A 45 9.86 -2.24 -10.88
CA VAL A 45 9.71 -0.96 -10.18
C VAL A 45 10.85 -0.74 -9.19
N PRO A 46 12.11 -0.65 -9.67
CA PRO A 46 13.23 -0.37 -8.77
C PRO A 46 13.06 1.00 -8.12
N ASN A 47 13.38 1.06 -6.84
CA ASN A 47 13.27 2.22 -5.98
C ASN A 47 14.62 2.49 -5.31
N TRP A 48 14.78 3.68 -4.75
CA TRP A 48 15.84 3.96 -3.77
C TRP A 48 15.28 4.19 -2.38
N GLU A 49 16.13 3.95 -1.39
CA GLU A 49 15.80 4.18 0.02
C GLU A 49 15.34 5.63 0.22
N GLY A 50 14.21 5.79 0.92
CA GLY A 50 13.57 7.10 1.14
C GLY A 50 12.54 7.51 0.08
N GLN A 51 12.30 6.70 -0.94
CA GLN A 51 11.19 6.90 -1.87
C GLN A 51 9.84 6.39 -1.33
N SER A 52 8.76 6.73 -2.03
CA SER A 52 7.40 6.34 -1.67
C SER A 52 6.67 5.75 -2.87
N TYR A 53 5.81 4.77 -2.63
CA TYR A 53 4.92 4.21 -3.63
C TYR A 53 3.53 4.84 -3.61
N GLY A 54 3.03 5.18 -4.79
CA GLY A 54 1.65 5.59 -5.00
C GLY A 54 0.75 4.39 -5.20
N VAL A 55 -0.01 4.01 -4.18
CA VAL A 55 -0.97 2.90 -4.25
C VAL A 55 -2.35 3.42 -4.63
N ILE A 56 -2.92 2.84 -5.69
CA ILE A 56 -4.30 3.10 -6.11
C ILE A 56 -5.19 2.00 -5.52
N PRO A 57 -6.10 2.32 -4.57
CA PRO A 57 -7.01 1.33 -4.04
C PRO A 57 -8.06 0.97 -5.10
N LEU A 58 -8.42 -0.31 -5.16
CA LEU A 58 -9.48 -0.81 -6.02
C LEU A 58 -10.83 -0.24 -5.55
N GLY A 59 -11.67 0.20 -6.50
CA GLY A 59 -12.98 0.79 -6.23
C GLY A 59 -13.25 2.04 -7.07
N LYS A 60 -14.47 2.57 -6.94
CA LYS A 60 -14.87 3.85 -7.55
C LYS A 60 -14.92 4.92 -6.47
N ASN A 61 -14.51 6.13 -6.83
CA ASN A 61 -14.53 7.25 -5.91
C ASN A 61 -15.98 7.61 -5.54
N LEU A 62 -16.26 7.70 -4.23
CA LEU A 62 -17.58 8.10 -3.72
C LEU A 62 -17.87 9.59 -3.98
N LYS A 63 -16.83 10.42 -4.11
CA LYS A 63 -16.97 11.87 -4.35
C LYS A 63 -17.12 12.24 -5.82
N LYS A 64 -16.68 11.37 -6.74
CA LYS A 64 -16.79 11.55 -8.19
C LYS A 64 -17.22 10.22 -8.80
N LEU A 65 -18.51 10.12 -9.10
CA LEU A 65 -19.15 8.90 -9.58
C LEU A 65 -18.49 8.46 -10.89
N GLY A 66 -17.61 7.44 -10.83
CA GLY A 66 -16.96 6.84 -11.99
C GLY A 66 -15.44 6.97 -12.04
N ASP A 67 -14.85 7.92 -11.31
CA ASP A 67 -13.38 8.08 -11.31
C ASP A 67 -12.70 7.05 -10.39
N PRO A 68 -11.47 6.59 -10.74
CA PRO A 68 -10.66 5.79 -9.83
C PRO A 68 -10.36 6.59 -8.54
N HIS A 69 -10.12 5.87 -7.45
CA HIS A 69 -9.70 6.51 -6.21
C HIS A 69 -8.37 7.27 -6.39
N ASN A 70 -8.23 8.35 -5.62
CA ASN A 70 -6.98 9.08 -5.52
C ASN A 70 -5.86 8.16 -5.00
N ILE A 71 -4.65 8.38 -5.54
CA ILE A 71 -3.44 7.69 -5.10
C ILE A 71 -3.16 8.00 -3.63
N ARG A 72 -2.75 6.97 -2.89
CA ARG A 72 -2.24 7.08 -1.53
C ARG A 72 -0.75 6.80 -1.54
N LEU A 73 0.04 7.73 -1.02
CA LEU A 73 1.49 7.57 -0.94
C LEU A 73 1.85 6.80 0.34
N TYR A 74 2.66 5.76 0.18
CA TYR A 74 3.24 4.99 1.27
C TYR A 74 4.76 5.00 1.16
N SER A 75 5.43 5.34 2.26
CA SER A 75 6.88 5.27 2.32
C SER A 75 7.34 3.82 2.26
N ILE A 76 8.41 3.59 1.49
CA ILE A 76 9.03 2.29 1.36
C ILE A 76 9.86 2.06 2.62
N ALA A 77 9.61 0.92 3.28
CA ALA A 77 10.27 0.52 4.51
C ALA A 77 11.42 -0.48 4.28
N SER A 78 11.59 -0.97 3.05
CA SER A 78 12.68 -1.85 2.63
C SER A 78 13.85 -1.08 2.03
N THR A 79 14.99 -1.77 1.92
CA THR A 79 16.10 -1.35 1.05
C THR A 79 15.78 -1.69 -0.41
N ARG A 80 16.60 -1.19 -1.35
CA ARG A 80 16.51 -1.54 -2.78
C ARG A 80 16.54 -3.04 -3.10
N TYR A 81 17.08 -3.84 -2.19
CA TYR A 81 17.19 -5.29 -2.37
C TYR A 81 15.96 -6.03 -1.82
N GLY A 82 15.07 -5.33 -1.13
CA GLY A 82 13.93 -5.91 -0.45
C GLY A 82 14.29 -6.67 0.82
N ASP A 83 13.27 -7.21 1.49
CA ASP A 83 13.44 -8.00 2.71
C ASP A 83 14.05 -9.39 2.43
N PHE A 84 13.90 -9.89 1.20
CA PHE A 84 14.45 -11.17 0.76
C PHE A 84 15.80 -11.06 0.03
N PHE A 85 16.38 -9.87 -0.08
CA PHE A 85 17.66 -9.60 -0.74
C PHE A 85 17.75 -9.94 -2.25
N TYR A 86 16.64 -10.21 -2.93
CA TYR A 86 16.62 -10.54 -4.36
C TYR A 86 16.36 -9.32 -5.28
N GLY A 87 16.09 -8.14 -4.74
CA GLY A 87 15.82 -6.90 -5.51
C GLY A 87 14.53 -6.93 -6.32
N LYS A 88 13.61 -7.82 -5.96
CA LYS A 88 12.30 -7.98 -6.62
C LYS A 88 11.12 -7.64 -5.72
N THR A 89 11.39 -7.46 -4.43
CA THR A 89 10.37 -7.28 -3.41
C THR A 89 10.61 -5.99 -2.66
N ASP A 90 9.54 -5.33 -2.26
CA ASP A 90 9.57 -4.17 -1.40
C ASP A 90 8.52 -4.24 -0.31
N SER A 91 8.78 -3.52 0.77
CA SER A 91 7.95 -3.57 1.96
C SER A 91 7.38 -2.22 2.32
N LEU A 92 6.11 -2.24 2.73
CA LEU A 92 5.37 -1.07 3.18
C LEU A 92 4.95 -1.26 4.64
N CYS A 93 5.14 -0.21 5.44
CA CYS A 93 4.57 -0.13 6.77
C CYS A 93 3.26 0.67 6.71
N VAL A 94 2.12 0.00 6.91
CA VAL A 94 0.81 0.62 6.77
C VAL A 94 0.06 0.54 8.08
N ARG A 95 -0.30 1.71 8.62
CA ARG A 95 -1.22 1.83 9.75
C ARG A 95 -2.65 1.93 9.25
N ARG A 96 -3.54 1.09 9.79
CA ARG A 96 -4.97 1.13 9.51
C ARG A 96 -5.59 2.38 10.13
N ALA A 97 -6.13 3.25 9.30
CA ALA A 97 -6.94 4.37 9.75
C ALA A 97 -8.37 3.88 10.02
N ILE A 98 -8.75 3.93 11.30
CA ILE A 98 -10.07 3.59 11.80
C ILE A 98 -10.63 4.87 12.42
N TYR A 99 -11.75 5.34 11.90
CA TYR A 99 -12.48 6.44 12.50
C TYR A 99 -13.62 5.87 13.35
N TYR A 100 -13.65 6.25 14.63
CA TYR A 100 -14.74 5.88 15.53
C TYR A 100 -15.69 7.07 15.64
N ASP A 101 -16.92 6.89 15.18
CA ASP A 101 -17.96 7.88 15.43
C ASP A 101 -18.43 7.75 16.89
N GLN A 102 -18.29 8.83 17.65
CA GLN A 102 -18.65 8.90 19.07
C GLN A 102 -20.16 8.68 19.31
N ARG A 103 -21.02 8.91 18.33
CA ARG A 103 -22.48 8.74 18.47
C ARG A 103 -22.99 7.35 18.18
N MET A 104 -22.38 6.63 17.24
CA MET A 104 -22.95 5.37 16.73
C MET A 104 -22.05 4.14 16.99
N GLY A 105 -20.86 4.31 17.55
CA GLY A 105 -19.96 3.19 17.85
C GLY A 105 -19.44 2.44 16.62
N TYR A 106 -19.72 2.91 15.40
CA TYR A 106 -19.25 2.30 14.17
C TYR A 106 -17.86 2.81 13.79
N ALA A 107 -17.00 1.87 13.43
CA ALA A 107 -15.66 2.10 12.91
C ALA A 107 -15.72 2.25 11.37
N ALA A 108 -15.57 3.46 10.83
CA ALA A 108 -15.34 3.65 9.41
C ALA A 108 -13.89 3.25 9.08
N ILE A 109 -13.72 2.21 8.26
CA ILE A 109 -12.42 1.65 7.89
C ILE A 109 -12.02 2.19 6.52
N SER A 110 -10.97 3.00 6.44
CA SER A 110 -10.35 3.32 5.15
C SER A 110 -9.38 2.21 4.77
N TYR A 111 -9.86 1.23 3.99
CA TYR A 111 -9.05 0.14 3.44
C TYR A 111 -8.05 0.65 2.39
N VAL A 112 -6.79 0.18 2.43
CA VAL A 112 -5.86 0.21 1.25
C VAL A 112 -6.20 -0.92 0.28
N THR A 113 -6.77 -2.00 0.81
CA THR A 113 -7.30 -3.14 0.06
C THR A 113 -8.76 -3.33 0.49
N GLN A 114 -9.73 -2.91 -0.33
CA GLN A 114 -11.15 -3.21 -0.05
C GLN A 114 -11.28 -4.72 0.18
N GLY A 115 -11.53 -5.11 1.42
CA GLY A 115 -11.53 -6.49 1.86
C GLY A 115 -11.85 -6.57 3.34
N LEU A 116 -13.14 -6.37 3.66
CA LEU A 116 -13.74 -7.08 4.79
C LEU A 116 -13.36 -8.55 4.64
N GLY A 117 -12.68 -9.14 5.63
CA GLY A 117 -12.57 -10.59 5.80
C GLY A 117 -12.01 -11.40 4.62
N THR A 118 -10.94 -12.15 4.88
CA THR A 118 -10.69 -13.46 4.24
C THR A 118 -10.37 -13.57 2.74
N LYS A 119 -10.26 -12.50 1.94
CA LYS A 119 -9.60 -12.57 0.61
C LYS A 119 -8.96 -11.23 0.25
N LEU A 120 -7.72 -11.02 0.72
CA LEU A 120 -6.89 -9.92 0.26
C LEU A 120 -6.74 -10.08 -1.26
N LYS A 121 -7.31 -9.15 -2.04
CA LYS A 121 -7.01 -9.08 -3.47
C LYS A 121 -5.50 -8.89 -3.57
N SER A 122 -4.83 -9.92 -4.08
CA SER A 122 -3.38 -10.13 -4.10
C SER A 122 -2.62 -9.12 -4.96
N GLN A 123 -3.23 -8.01 -5.34
CA GLN A 123 -2.72 -7.10 -6.35
C GLN A 123 -2.79 -5.63 -5.90
N VAL A 124 -1.65 -4.95 -6.00
CA VAL A 124 -1.47 -3.52 -5.71
C VAL A 124 -1.13 -2.81 -7.02
N ARG A 125 -1.75 -1.65 -7.27
CA ARG A 125 -1.45 -0.84 -8.46
C ARG A 125 -0.62 0.38 -8.09
N PHE A 126 0.59 0.47 -8.65
CA PHE A 126 1.49 1.62 -8.49
C PHE A 126 1.25 2.67 -9.56
N GLY A 127 1.00 3.94 -9.21
CA GLY A 127 0.74 5.04 -10.15
C GLY A 127 1.30 6.39 -9.74
#